data_AF-A0A182IY31-F1
#
_entry.id   AF-A0A182IY31-F1
#
_cell.length_a   1.000
_cell.length_b   1.000
_cell.length_c   1.000
_cell.angle_alpha   90.00
_cell.angle_beta   90.00
_cell.angle_gamma   90.00
#
_symmetry.space_group_name_H-M   'P 1'
#
loop_
_entity.id
_entity.type
_entity.pdbx_description
1 polymer ?
#
loop_
_entity_poly.entity_id
_entity_poly.type
_entity_poly.pdbx_seq_one_letter_code
_entity_poly.pdbx_strand_id
1 'polypeptide(L)'
;MQGCYVTGLFLQGARWDPENRCLTRSIPKVLVEPLPVLSIVPIETHRLKLQNTFRTPVYTTSERRNAMGVGLVFEADLRTEEHESLWVLQGVCLTMNLD
;
A
#
# COMPACT_ATOMS: atom_id res chain seq x y z
N MET A 1 2.65 -22.72 8.27
CA MET A 1 1.71 -21.58 8.32
C MET A 1 1.32 -21.25 6.90
N GLN A 2 0.03 -21.28 6.56
CA GLN A 2 -0.47 -20.92 5.22
C GLN A 2 -0.66 -19.40 5.19
N GLY A 3 0.08 -18.72 4.31
CA GLY A 3 -0.12 -17.31 3.97
C GLY A 3 -0.74 -17.18 2.58
N CYS A 4 -1.08 -15.96 2.18
CA CYS A 4 -1.54 -15.64 0.84
C CYS A 4 -0.57 -14.65 0.18
N TYR A 5 -0.42 -14.75 -1.14
CA TYR A 5 0.33 -13.78 -1.93
C TYR A 5 -0.65 -13.03 -2.81
N VAL A 6 -0.54 -11.70 -2.81
CA VAL A 6 -1.36 -10.82 -3.66
C VAL A 6 -0.45 -10.14 -4.67
N THR A 7 -0.87 -10.16 -5.93
CA THR A 7 -0.21 -9.50 -7.06
C THR A 7 -1.20 -8.60 -7.78
N GLY A 8 -0.71 -7.69 -8.61
CA GLY A 8 -1.58 -6.77 -9.35
C GLY A 8 -2.12 -5.62 -8.51
N LEU A 9 -1.39 -5.22 -7.46
CA LEU A 9 -1.64 -3.99 -6.73
C LEU A 9 -0.80 -2.86 -7.32
N PHE A 10 -1.34 -1.66 -7.33
CA PHE A 10 -0.68 -0.47 -7.84
C PHE A 10 -0.59 0.60 -6.76
N LEU A 11 0.61 1.13 -6.56
CA LEU A 11 0.94 2.16 -5.61
C LEU A 11 0.79 3.55 -6.24
N GLN A 12 0.03 4.41 -5.59
CA GLN A 12 -0.15 5.81 -5.98
C GLN A 12 0.51 6.74 -4.96
N GLY A 13 1.05 7.87 -5.42
CA GLY A 13 1.66 8.89 -4.55
C GLY A 13 3.02 8.51 -3.93
N ALA A 14 3.52 7.31 -4.23
CA ALA A 14 4.83 6.83 -3.82
C ALA A 14 5.30 5.75 -4.81
N ARG A 15 6.55 5.29 -4.64
CA ARG A 15 7.08 4.12 -5.33
C ARG A 15 7.59 3.11 -4.33
N TRP A 16 7.79 1.88 -4.80
CA TRP A 16 8.45 0.85 -4.02
C TRP A 16 9.92 0.74 -4.39
N ASP A 17 10.80 0.80 -3.39
CA ASP A 17 12.20 0.48 -3.56
C ASP A 17 12.41 -1.03 -3.42
N PRO A 18 12.76 -1.77 -4.48
CA PRO A 18 12.97 -3.21 -4.39
C PRO A 18 14.26 -3.59 -3.65
N GLU A 19 15.26 -2.71 -3.62
CA GLU A 19 16.54 -2.94 -2.95
C GLU A 19 16.37 -2.82 -1.43
N ASN A 20 15.76 -1.70 -0.98
CA ASN A 20 15.52 -1.43 0.43
C ASN A 20 14.20 -2.02 0.96
N ARG A 21 13.35 -2.53 0.06
CA ARG A 21 12.02 -3.11 0.34
C ARG A 21 11.14 -2.18 1.15
N CYS A 22 11.07 -0.90 0.77
CA CYS A 22 10.31 0.12 1.46
C CYS A 22 9.71 1.15 0.51
N LEU A 23 8.77 1.95 1.03
CA LEU A 23 8.25 3.12 0.36
C LEU A 23 9.35 4.16 0.18
N THR A 24 9.39 4.73 -1.02
CA THR A 24 10.20 5.90 -1.34
C THR A 24 9.42 6.85 -2.23
N ARG A 25 9.93 8.07 -2.42
CA ARG A 25 9.23 9.13 -3.15
C ARG A 25 9.05 8.72 -4.62
N SER A 26 7.89 9.04 -5.18
CA SER A 26 7.61 8.79 -6.59
C SER A 26 8.51 9.62 -7.50
N ILE A 27 8.69 9.14 -8.73
CA ILE A 27 9.38 9.91 -9.77
C ILE A 27 8.42 11.01 -10.27
N PRO A 28 8.90 12.25 -10.50
CA PRO A 28 8.06 13.30 -11.06
C PRO A 28 7.34 12.84 -12.33
N LYS A 29 6.02 13.11 -12.40
CA LYS A 29 5.12 12.71 -13.49
C LYS A 29 4.77 11.22 -13.57
N VAL A 30 5.23 10.40 -12.64
CA VAL A 30 4.77 9.01 -12.49
C VAL A 30 3.73 8.99 -11.37
N LEU A 31 2.46 8.83 -11.75
CA LEU A 31 1.34 8.87 -10.81
C LEU A 31 1.09 7.53 -10.11
N VAL A 32 1.40 6.44 -10.81
CA VAL A 32 1.09 5.09 -10.38
C VAL A 32 2.22 4.15 -10.79
N GLU A 33 2.62 3.26 -9.88
CA GLU A 33 3.64 2.23 -10.12
C GLU A 33 3.15 0.86 -9.62
N PRO A 34 3.52 -0.25 -10.26
CA PRO A 34 3.17 -1.58 -9.75
C PRO A 34 3.85 -1.84 -8.40
N LEU A 35 3.08 -2.32 -7.43
CA LEU A 35 3.63 -2.86 -6.19
C LEU A 35 4.12 -4.30 -6.46
N PRO A 36 5.29 -4.71 -5.94
CA PRO A 36 5.66 -6.12 -5.96
C PRO A 36 4.70 -6.97 -5.15
N VAL A 37 4.88 -8.29 -5.23
CA VAL A 37 4.06 -9.28 -4.53
C VAL A 37 3.95 -8.95 -3.04
N LEU A 38 2.72 -8.74 -2.58
CA LEU A 38 2.42 -8.53 -1.16
C LEU A 38 2.20 -9.89 -0.49
N SER A 39 2.98 -10.18 0.55
CA SER A 39 2.81 -11.38 1.37
C SER A 39 1.88 -11.09 2.54
N ILE A 40 0.78 -11.83 2.61
CA ILE A 40 -0.18 -11.78 3.72
C ILE A 40 0.11 -12.94 4.65
N VAL A 41 0.54 -12.62 5.87
CA VAL A 41 0.87 -13.58 6.91
C VAL A 41 -0.14 -13.45 8.05
N PRO A 42 -0.91 -14.50 8.37
CA PRO A 42 -1.82 -14.47 9.51
C PRO A 42 -1.02 -14.40 10.81
N ILE A 43 -1.34 -13.42 11.65
CA ILE A 43 -0.71 -13.20 12.95
C ILE A 43 -1.74 -12.69 13.95
N GLU A 44 -1.63 -13.15 15.19
CA GLU A 44 -2.46 -12.64 16.29
C GLU A 44 -2.08 -11.19 16.59
N THR A 45 -3.07 -10.31 16.75
CA THR A 45 -2.86 -8.86 16.91
C THR A 45 -1.88 -8.52 18.05
N HIS A 46 -1.92 -9.24 19.17
CA HIS A 46 -1.03 -8.98 20.31
C HIS A 46 0.44 -9.39 20.03
N ARG A 47 0.69 -10.22 19.01
CA ARG A 47 2.03 -10.64 18.58
C ARG A 47 2.58 -9.77 17.46
N LEU A 48 1.73 -8.96 16.83
CA LEU A 48 2.11 -8.09 15.74
C LEU A 48 2.96 -6.93 16.28
N LYS A 49 4.23 -6.91 15.87
CA LYS A 49 5.17 -5.83 16.17
C LYS A 49 5.51 -5.11 14.88
N LEU A 50 4.73 -4.09 14.56
CA LEU A 50 4.99 -3.20 13.44
C LEU A 50 5.96 -2.10 13.88
N GLN A 51 7.03 -1.92 13.12
CA GLN A 51 7.94 -0.79 13.24
C GLN A 51 8.27 -0.32 11.85
N ASN A 52 8.36 1.00 11.66
CA ASN A 52 8.75 1.58 10.39
C ASN A 52 7.82 1.11 9.25
N THR A 53 6.51 1.14 9.52
CA THR A 53 5.47 0.78 8.56
C THR A 53 4.44 1.89 8.44
N PHE A 54 3.95 2.10 7.22
CA PHE A 54 2.84 2.96 6.92
C PHE A 54 1.61 2.10 6.62
N ARG A 55 0.54 2.33 7.37
CA ARG A 55 -0.74 1.67 7.15
C ARG A 55 -1.42 2.26 5.93
N THR A 56 -1.29 1.57 4.81
CA THR A 56 -1.67 2.06 3.49
C THR A 56 -3.08 1.58 3.14
N PRO A 57 -4.03 2.46 2.80
CA PRO A 57 -5.37 2.04 2.38
C PRO A 57 -5.33 1.38 1.00
N VAL A 58 -6.09 0.29 0.84
CA VAL A 58 -6.24 -0.43 -0.42
C VAL A 58 -7.66 -0.24 -0.95
N TYR A 59 -7.78 0.29 -2.16
CA TYR A 59 -9.03 0.55 -2.85
C TYR A 59 -9.20 -0.37 -4.06
N THR A 60 -10.44 -0.58 -4.50
CA THR A 60 -10.71 -1.29 -5.76
C THR A 60 -10.22 -0.47 -6.96
N THR A 61 -10.58 0.81 -7.00
CA THR A 61 -10.40 1.72 -8.13
C THR A 61 -9.65 2.99 -7.73
N SER A 62 -9.14 3.71 -8.72
CA SER A 62 -8.49 5.03 -8.53
C SER A 62 -9.45 6.10 -8.00
N GLU A 63 -10.76 5.95 -8.23
CA GLU A 63 -11.80 6.84 -7.70
C GLU A 63 -12.00 6.71 -6.18
N ARG A 64 -11.43 5.67 -5.56
CA ARG A 64 -11.48 5.38 -4.10
C ARG A 64 -12.90 5.19 -3.54
N ARG A 65 -13.89 5.04 -4.41
CA ARG A 65 -15.31 4.78 -4.08
C ARG A 65 -16.01 4.14 -5.27
N ASN A 66 -17.00 3.30 -5.00
CA ASN A 66 -17.96 2.82 -5.98
C ASN A 66 -19.19 3.75 -6.03
N ALA A 67 -20.18 3.40 -6.86
CA ALA A 67 -21.44 4.15 -6.99
C ALA A 67 -22.23 4.31 -5.67
N MET A 68 -21.97 3.44 -4.68
CA MET A 68 -22.56 3.50 -3.34
C MET A 68 -21.70 4.28 -2.33
N GLY A 69 -20.60 4.89 -2.78
CA GLY A 69 -19.68 5.65 -1.92
C GLY A 69 -18.69 4.79 -1.12
N VAL A 70 -18.67 3.47 -1.32
CA VAL A 70 -17.79 2.54 -0.59
C VAL A 70 -16.58 2.21 -1.47
N GLY A 71 -15.36 2.33 -0.96
CA GLY A 71 -14.18 2.00 -1.75
C GLY A 71 -13.03 1.34 -1.01
N LEU A 72 -12.92 1.53 0.31
CA LEU A 72 -11.87 0.88 1.10
C LEU A 72 -12.13 -0.63 1.15
N VAL A 73 -11.13 -1.41 0.75
CA VAL A 73 -11.17 -2.88 0.84
C VAL A 73 -10.52 -3.34 2.13
N PHE A 74 -9.27 -2.92 2.36
CA PHE A 74 -8.50 -3.22 3.57
C PHE A 74 -7.32 -2.26 3.72
N GLU A 75 -6.54 -2.42 4.79
CA GLU A 75 -5.30 -1.68 5.02
C GLU A 75 -4.09 -2.62 4.96
N ALA A 76 -3.04 -2.23 4.24
CA ALA A 76 -1.80 -2.98 4.11
C ALA A 76 -0.65 -2.25 4.81
N ASP A 77 0.11 -2.95 5.64
CA ASP A 77 1.30 -2.37 6.28
C ASP A 77 2.50 -2.45 5.32
N LEU A 78 2.92 -1.29 4.81
CA LEU A 78 4.08 -1.16 3.93
C LEU A 78 5.27 -0.60 4.70
N ARG A 79 6.45 -1.21 4.55
CA ARG A 79 7.68 -0.69 5.20
C ARG A 79 8.01 0.71 4.67
N THR A 80 8.51 1.57 5.54
CA THR A 80 8.99 2.93 5.24
C THR A 80 10.16 3.28 6.16
N GLU A 81 11.08 4.11 5.69
CA GLU A 81 12.10 4.72 6.56
C GLU A 81 11.76 6.17 6.93
N GLU A 82 10.80 6.76 6.21
CA GLU A 82 10.24 8.08 6.46
C GLU A 82 9.10 8.02 7.47
N HIS A 83 8.86 9.15 8.14
CA HIS A 83 7.72 9.31 9.04
C HIS A 83 6.38 9.19 8.28
N GLU A 84 5.38 8.53 8.90
CA GLU A 84 4.09 8.22 8.26
C GLU A 84 3.36 9.45 7.70
N SER A 85 3.54 10.61 8.34
CA SER A 85 2.91 11.87 7.91
C SER A 85 3.29 12.27 6.49
N LEU A 86 4.49 11.91 6.02
CA LEU A 86 4.90 12.15 4.64
C LEU A 86 3.93 11.45 3.67
N TRP A 87 3.63 10.18 3.92
CA TRP A 87 2.79 9.37 3.05
C TRP A 87 1.32 9.74 3.13
N VAL A 88 0.87 10.14 4.32
CA VAL A 88 -0.46 10.74 4.50
C VAL A 88 -0.59 12.01 3.64
N LEU A 89 0.39 12.91 3.70
CA LEU A 89 0.38 14.16 2.93
C LEU A 89 0.53 13.95 1.42
N GLN A 90 1.28 12.93 0.99
CA GLN A 90 1.37 12.52 -0.42
C GLN A 90 0.11 11.79 -0.92
N GLY A 91 -0.82 11.46 -0.01
CA GLY A 91 -2.06 10.76 -0.35
C GLY A 91 -1.83 9.33 -0.85
N VAL A 92 -0.81 8.66 -0.32
CA VAL A 92 -0.39 7.32 -0.74
C VAL A 92 -1.51 6.30 -0.53
N CYS A 93 -1.77 5.49 -1.56
CA CYS A 93 -2.70 4.38 -1.47
C CYS A 93 -2.32 3.24 -2.42
N LEU A 94 -2.91 2.07 -2.19
CA LEU A 94 -2.91 0.96 -3.13
C LEU A 94 -4.25 0.88 -3.87
N THR A 95 -4.20 0.47 -5.13
CA THR A 95 -5.38 0.18 -5.96
C THR A 95 -5.27 -1.21 -6.57
N MET A 96 -6.40 -1.91 -6.70
CA MET A 96 -6.47 -3.23 -7.34
C MET A 96 -6.66 -3.13 -8.86
N ASN A 97 -7.18 -1.99 -9.34
CA ASN A 97 -7.37 -1.70 -10.75
C ASN A 97 -6.91 -0.28 -11.10
N LEU A 98 -6.39 -0.15 -12.32
CA LEU A 98 -6.15 1.12 -13.01
C LEU A 98 -7.24 1.21 -14.07
N ASP A 99 -8.43 1.72 -13.72
CA ASP A 99 -9.51 1.90 -14.70
C ASP A 99 -9.08 2.80 -15.87
#